data_AF-A0A2H0VIK0-F1
#
_entry.id   AF-A0A2H0VIK0-F1
#
_cell.length_a   1.000
_cell.length_b   1.000
_cell.length_c   1.000
_cell.angle_alpha   90.00
_cell.angle_beta   90.00
_cell.angle_gamma   90.00
#
_symmetry.space_group_name_H-M   'P 1'
#
loop_
_entity.id
_entity.type
_entity.pdbx_description
1 polymer ?
#
loop_
_entity_poly.entity_id
_entity_poly.type
_entity_poly.pdbx_seq_one_letter_code
_entity_poly.pdbx_strand_id
1 'polypeptide(L)' 'ERLLLETDSPFMKPGERNEPTNVAVLVEKVSELRGQTFEQIAKITTENAKTLFHL' A
#
# COMPACT_ATOMS: atom_id res chain seq x y z
N GLU A 1 2.36 -12.00 8.54
CA GLU A 1 1.99 -10.67 9.08
C GLU A 1 0.56 -10.33 8.67
N ARG A 2 -0.08 -9.32 9.28
CA ARG A 2 -1.42 -8.84 8.90
C ARG A 2 -1.35 -7.36 8.48
N LEU A 3 -0.69 -7.08 7.35
CA LEU A 3 -0.55 -5.73 6.78
C LEU A 3 -1.01 -5.71 5.31
N LEU A 4 -1.89 -4.78 4.99
CA LEU A 4 -2.38 -4.47 3.64
C LEU A 4 -2.29 -2.96 3.44
N LEU A 5 -2.26 -2.51 2.19
CA LEU A 5 -2.30 -1.10 1.82
C LEU A 5 -3.46 -0.85 0.88
N GLU A 6 -4.15 0.27 1.08
CA GLU A 6 -5.26 0.71 0.25
C GLU A 6 -5.22 2.23 0.10
N THR A 7 -5.73 2.74 -1.02
CA THR A 7 -5.79 4.19 -1.26
C THR A 7 -7.11 4.80 -0.80
N ASP A 8 -8.16 3.99 -0.64
CA ASP A 8 -9.55 4.46 -0.48
C ASP A 8 -10.00 5.41 -1.62
N SER A 9 -9.47 5.19 -2.83
CA SER A 9 -9.86 5.97 -4.01
C SER A 9 -11.34 5.79 -4.34
N PRO A 10 -12.06 6.87 -4.71
CA PRO A 10 -11.55 8.18 -5.12
C PRO A 10 -11.31 9.22 -4.00
N PHE A 11 -11.39 8.83 -2.73
CA PHE A 11 -11.32 9.71 -1.55
C PHE A 11 -9.90 9.76 -0.94
N MET A 12 -9.76 10.43 0.21
CA MET A 12 -8.51 10.47 1.00
C MET A 12 -7.32 11.19 0.34
N LYS A 13 -7.59 12.05 -0.65
CA LYS A 13 -6.63 13.02 -1.18
C LYS A 13 -7.29 14.42 -1.20
N PRO A 14 -6.96 15.33 -0.27
CA PRO A 14 -7.59 16.66 -0.24
C PRO A 14 -7.31 17.46 -1.52
N GLY A 15 -8.36 18.00 -2.14
CA GLY A 15 -8.25 18.89 -3.30
C GLY A 15 -8.06 18.20 -4.65
N GLU A 16 -7.85 16.89 -4.69
CA GLU A 16 -7.68 16.12 -5.94
C GLU A 16 -8.33 14.74 -5.81
N ARG A 17 -8.79 14.16 -6.92
CA ARG A 17 -9.23 12.76 -6.93
C ARG A 17 -8.05 11.85 -6.57
N ASN A 18 -8.28 10.93 -5.65
CA ASN A 18 -7.29 9.89 -5.36
C ASN A 18 -7.40 8.76 -6.38
N GLU A 19 -6.26 8.16 -6.71
CA GLU A 19 -6.16 7.10 -7.71
C GLU A 19 -5.53 5.84 -7.11
N PRO A 20 -5.95 4.63 -7.54
CA PRO A 20 -5.40 3.38 -7.03
C PRO A 20 -3.87 3.27 -7.15
N THR A 21 -3.28 3.91 -8.16
CA THR A 21 -1.83 3.95 -8.39
C THR A 21 -1.06 4.64 -7.24
N ASN A 22 -1.71 5.49 -6.45
CA ASN A 22 -1.11 6.15 -5.29
C ASN A 22 -0.76 5.17 -4.16
N VAL A 23 -1.13 3.88 -4.25
CA VAL A 23 -0.68 2.86 -3.30
C VAL A 23 0.84 2.78 -3.20
N ALA A 24 1.58 3.14 -4.25
CA ALA A 24 3.05 3.22 -4.23
C ALA A 24 3.56 4.27 -3.23
N VAL A 25 2.87 5.41 -3.08
CA VAL A 25 3.21 6.44 -2.09
C VAL A 25 3.05 5.90 -0.67
N LEU A 26 2.05 5.04 -0.44
CA LEU A 26 1.84 4.39 0.85
C LEU A 26 2.94 3.36 1.14
N VAL A 27 3.40 2.61 0.15
CA VAL A 27 4.54 1.69 0.29
C VAL A 27 5.77 2.45 0.75
N GLU A 28 6.12 3.55 0.06
CA GLU A 28 7.26 4.40 0.43
C GLU A 28 7.12 4.91 1.88
N LYS A 29 5.94 5.42 2.24
CA LYS A 29 5.75 5.94 3.59
C LYS A 29 5.86 4.87 4.67
N VAL A 30 5.32 3.68 4.43
CA VAL A 30 5.40 2.56 5.37
C VAL A 30 6.82 2.01 5.47
N SER A 31 7.56 1.98 4.36
CA SER A 31 8.98 1.61 4.33
C SER A 31 9.82 2.51 5.23
N GLU A 32 9.63 3.83 5.16
CA GLU A 32 10.27 4.78 6.07
C GLU A 32 9.94 4.49 7.54
N LEU A 33 8.64 4.33 7.85
CA LEU A 33 8.16 4.12 9.22
C LEU A 33 8.67 2.81 9.83
N ARG A 34 8.90 1.79 9.00
CA ARG A 34 9.33 0.46 9.44
C ARG A 34 10.83 0.20 9.29
N GLY A 35 11.59 1.11 8.70
CA GLY A 35 13.02 0.91 8.41
C GLY A 35 13.27 -0.27 7.45
N GLN A 36 12.33 -0.52 6.54
CA GLN A 36 12.39 -1.60 5.55
C GLN A 36 12.46 -1.02 4.14
N THR A 37 12.98 -1.75 3.15
CA THR A 37 13.04 -1.24 1.77
C THR A 37 11.65 -1.17 1.15
N PHE A 38 11.51 -0.36 0.09
CA PHE A 38 10.29 -0.30 -0.71
C PHE A 38 9.88 -1.69 -1.22
N GLU A 39 10.84 -2.45 -1.76
CA GLU A 39 10.61 -3.78 -2.33
C GLU A 39 10.17 -4.78 -1.27
N GLN A 40 10.70 -4.68 -0.05
CA GLN A 40 10.29 -5.54 1.07
C GLN A 40 8.83 -5.29 1.45
N ILE A 41 8.44 -4.03 1.65
CA ILE A 41 7.05 -3.68 1.98
C ILE A 41 6.13 -4.07 0.84
N ALA A 42 6.46 -3.68 -0.40
CA ALA A 42 5.67 -4.02 -1.58
C ALA A 42 5.46 -5.53 -1.72
N LYS A 43 6.51 -6.33 -1.53
CA LYS A 43 6.41 -7.80 -1.56
C LYS A 43 5.50 -8.32 -0.46
N ILE A 44 5.72 -7.92 0.80
CA ILE A 44 4.95 -8.41 1.95
C ILE A 44 3.46 -8.06 1.78
N THR A 45 3.14 -6.82 1.42
CA THR A 45 1.74 -6.38 1.27
C THR A 45 1.07 -7.01 0.07
N THR A 46 1.80 -7.24 -1.03
CA THR A 46 1.28 -7.95 -2.22
C THR A 46 0.95 -9.41 -1.90
N GLU A 47 1.87 -10.13 -1.26
CA GLU A 47 1.64 -11.55 -0.91
C GLU A 47 0.53 -11.70 0.14
N ASN A 48 0.42 -10.77 1.09
CA ASN A 48 -0.72 -10.73 2.02
C ASN A 48 -2.05 -10.50 1.29
N ALA A 49 -2.09 -9.58 0.32
CA ALA A 49 -3.30 -9.30 -0.46
C ALA A 49 -3.70 -10.52 -1.30
N LYS A 50 -2.75 -11.15 -2.01
CA LYS A 50 -3.01 -12.38 -2.77
C LYS A 50 -3.55 -13.50 -1.88
N THR A 51 -2.94 -13.70 -0.72
CA THR A 51 -3.36 -14.74 0.24
C THR A 51 -4.77 -14.47 0.75
N LEU A 52 -5.09 -13.22 1.14
CA LEU A 52 -6.40 -12.88 1.69
C LEU A 52 -7.52 -12.94 0.65
N PHE A 53 -7.26 -12.41 -0.54
CA PHE A 53 -8.25 -12.28 -1.61
C PHE A 53 -8.26 -13.48 -2.58
N HIS A 54 -7.41 -14.48 -2.38
CA HIS A 54 -7.26 -15.67 -3.22
C HIS A 54 -6.97 -15.32 -4.70
N LEU A 55 -5.98 -14.45 -4.92
CA LEU A 55 -5.54 -13.97 -6.25
C LEU A 55 -4.40 -14.81 -6.85
#